data_AF-A0A418REC1-F1
#
_entry.id   AF-A0A418REC1-F1
#
_cell.length_a   1.000
_cell.length_b   1.000
_cell.length_c   1.000
_cell.angle_alpha   90.00
_cell.angle_beta   90.00
_cell.angle_gamma   90.00
#
_symmetry.space_group_name_H-M   'P 1'
#
loop_
_entity.id
_entity.type
_entity.pdbx_description
1 polymer ?
#
loop_
_entity_poly.entity_id
_entity_poly.type
_entity_poly.pdbx_seq_one_letter_code
_entity_poly.pdbx_strand_id
1 'polypeptide(L)'
;MDDRDAQVTPDKPYYVYALKDPRQHPARPFYIGKGTGTRAHDHLIRPDHTPKGDRIREIEGAGAQVLVSYLVEHLTEPEALRLEAELIAAFGTQASGGLLTNTVLPSGLGGKERPGLTVPAGAPEKAQVGLTLLKDAVLEFAHSGFQFHPGAKDTPQDSTFNRCPSQVLAPLDSEGLRKTFNPSEFC
;
A
#
# COMPACT_ATOMS: atom_id res chain seq x y z
N MET A 1 -26.52 4.01 1.94
CA MET A 1 -25.81 2.71 1.93
C MET A 1 -24.92 2.72 0.71
N ASP A 2 -23.61 2.82 0.93
CA ASP A 2 -22.58 2.86 -0.09
C ASP A 2 -22.32 1.45 -0.64
N ASP A 3 -22.82 1.16 -1.84
CA ASP A 3 -22.36 0.02 -2.64
C ASP A 3 -21.13 0.45 -3.46
N ARG A 4 -19.97 0.50 -2.80
CA ARG A 4 -18.67 0.49 -3.49
C ARG A 4 -18.24 -0.96 -3.71
N ASP A 5 -18.99 -1.65 -4.56
CA ASP A 5 -18.54 -2.93 -5.11
C ASP A 5 -17.33 -2.68 -6.01
N ALA A 6 -16.18 -3.16 -5.56
CA ALA A 6 -14.98 -3.27 -6.35
C ALA A 6 -15.34 -4.06 -7.63
N GLN A 7 -15.27 -3.39 -8.78
CA GLN A 7 -15.50 -4.02 -10.08
C GLN A 7 -14.41 -5.05 -10.34
N VAL A 8 -14.65 -6.30 -9.95
CA VAL A 8 -13.92 -7.45 -10.48
C VAL A 8 -14.32 -7.55 -11.95
N THR A 9 -13.50 -6.97 -12.83
CA THR A 9 -13.67 -7.05 -14.27
C THR A 9 -13.08 -8.39 -14.75
N PRO A 10 -13.91 -9.40 -15.10
CA PRO A 10 -13.43 -10.74 -15.44
C PRO A 10 -12.54 -10.75 -16.70
N ASP A 11 -12.60 -9.71 -17.52
CA ASP A 11 -11.86 -9.60 -18.77
C ASP A 11 -10.39 -9.17 -18.59
N LYS A 12 -9.99 -8.75 -17.38
CA LYS A 12 -8.62 -8.31 -17.07
C LYS A 12 -8.11 -8.88 -15.75
N PRO A 13 -7.91 -10.21 -15.66
CA PRO A 13 -7.56 -10.87 -14.41
C PRO A 13 -6.09 -10.68 -13.99
N TYR A 14 -5.26 -10.05 -14.84
CA TYR A 14 -3.84 -9.93 -14.60
C TYR A 14 -3.49 -8.70 -13.77
N TYR A 15 -2.46 -8.86 -12.95
CA TYR A 15 -1.83 -7.80 -12.19
C TYR A 15 -0.30 -7.96 -12.21
N VAL A 16 0.40 -6.87 -11.92
CA VAL A 16 1.86 -6.87 -11.66
C VAL A 16 2.07 -6.56 -10.18
N TYR A 17 2.92 -7.34 -9.52
CA TYR A 17 3.21 -7.23 -8.10
C TYR A 17 4.72 -7.20 -7.82
N ALA A 18 5.09 -6.67 -6.65
CA ALA A 18 6.44 -6.73 -6.10
C ALA A 18 6.46 -7.46 -4.76
N LEU A 19 7.50 -8.28 -4.55
CA LEU A 19 7.87 -8.79 -3.23
C LEU A 19 8.95 -7.89 -2.64
N LYS A 20 8.77 -7.46 -1.39
CA LYS A 20 9.65 -6.51 -0.71
C LYS A 20 10.21 -7.10 0.58
N ASP A 21 11.48 -6.78 0.82
CA ASP A 21 12.20 -7.11 2.04
C ASP A 21 11.99 -5.99 3.06
N PRO A 22 11.28 -6.24 4.18
CA PRO A 22 10.98 -5.22 5.19
C PRO A 22 12.16 -4.93 6.13
N ARG A 23 13.26 -5.68 6.06
CA ARG A 23 14.40 -5.54 6.99
C ARG A 23 15.16 -4.22 6.80
N GLN A 24 14.86 -3.49 5.72
CA GLN A 24 15.38 -2.15 5.44
C GLN A 24 14.21 -1.15 5.36
N HIS A 25 14.47 0.11 5.70
CA HIS A 25 13.48 1.17 5.62
C HIS A 25 13.95 2.26 4.63
N PRO A 26 13.20 2.52 3.54
CA PRO A 26 11.95 1.85 3.14
C PRO A 26 12.17 0.40 2.67
N ALA A 27 11.10 -0.42 2.76
CA ALA A 27 11.14 -1.82 2.33
C ALA A 27 11.55 -1.93 0.86
N ARG A 28 12.56 -2.76 0.57
CA ARG A 28 13.17 -2.80 -0.76
C ARG A 28 12.57 -3.91 -1.63
N PRO A 29 12.14 -3.62 -2.86
CA PRO A 29 11.70 -4.67 -3.78
C PRO A 29 12.89 -5.57 -4.12
N PHE A 30 12.67 -6.88 -4.06
CA PHE A 30 13.64 -7.89 -4.48
C PHE A 30 13.10 -8.82 -5.57
N TYR A 31 11.81 -8.74 -5.92
CA TYR A 31 11.23 -9.51 -7.01
C TYR A 31 10.05 -8.77 -7.60
N ILE A 32 9.88 -8.84 -8.92
CA ILE A 32 8.71 -8.34 -9.65
C ILE A 32 8.12 -9.50 -10.44
N GLY A 33 6.80 -9.64 -10.42
CA GLY A 33 6.13 -10.69 -11.16
C GLY A 33 4.76 -10.26 -11.67
N LYS A 34 4.27 -10.94 -12.71
CA LYS A 34 2.86 -10.92 -13.10
C LYS A 34 2.10 -12.11 -12.51
N GLY A 35 0.82 -11.91 -12.22
CA GLY A 35 -0.03 -12.96 -11.68
C GLY A 35 -1.52 -12.76 -11.96
N THR A 36 -2.29 -13.77 -11.60
CA THR A 36 -3.75 -13.78 -11.55
C THR A 36 -4.15 -14.45 -10.22
N GLY A 37 -5.35 -14.16 -9.72
CA GLY A 37 -5.86 -14.75 -8.47
C GLY A 37 -4.88 -14.59 -7.30
N THR A 38 -4.60 -15.69 -6.57
CA THR A 38 -3.77 -15.72 -5.35
C THR A 38 -2.27 -15.88 -5.58
N ARG A 39 -1.81 -15.88 -6.84
CA ARG A 39 -0.43 -16.24 -7.20
C ARG A 39 0.64 -15.46 -6.42
N ALA A 40 0.42 -14.17 -6.15
CA ALA A 40 1.37 -13.36 -5.39
C ALA A 40 1.63 -13.90 -3.97
N HIS A 41 0.62 -14.50 -3.34
CA HIS A 41 0.72 -15.09 -2.00
C HIS A 41 1.13 -16.56 -2.02
N ASP A 42 0.75 -17.32 -3.05
CA ASP A 42 1.09 -18.74 -3.17
C ASP A 42 2.61 -18.97 -3.20
N HIS A 43 3.37 -18.04 -3.79
CA HIS A 43 4.83 -18.07 -3.79
C HIS A 43 5.46 -17.93 -2.40
N LEU A 44 4.76 -17.36 -1.42
CA LEU A 44 5.23 -17.25 -0.05
C LEU A 44 5.03 -18.56 0.73
N ILE A 45 3.98 -19.32 0.41
CA ILE A 45 3.63 -20.54 1.12
C ILE A 45 4.58 -21.70 0.77
N ARG A 46 5.10 -21.73 -0.46
CA ARG A 46 6.04 -22.76 -0.94
C ARG A 46 7.23 -22.11 -1.65
N PRO A 47 8.22 -21.58 -0.89
CA PRO A 47 9.40 -20.99 -1.49
C PRO A 47 10.20 -22.07 -2.24
N ASP A 48 10.46 -21.81 -3.52
CA ASP A 48 11.21 -22.70 -4.41
C ASP A 48 12.74 -22.60 -4.19
N HIS A 49 13.53 -23.42 -4.88
CA HIS A 49 15.00 -23.35 -4.86
C HIS A 49 15.55 -22.34 -5.88
N THR A 50 14.87 -21.21 -6.03
CA THR A 50 15.31 -20.10 -6.89
C THR A 50 15.87 -18.96 -6.04
N PRO A 51 16.62 -18.00 -6.62
CA PRO A 51 17.10 -16.83 -5.87
C PRO A 51 15.99 -16.06 -5.14
N LYS A 52 14.77 -16.04 -5.70
CA LYS A 52 13.56 -15.51 -5.06
C LYS A 52 13.21 -16.32 -3.80
N GLY A 53 13.11 -17.64 -3.90
CA GLY A 53 12.78 -18.51 -2.78
C GLY A 53 13.85 -18.52 -1.69
N ASP A 54 15.13 -18.43 -2.05
CA ASP A 54 16.23 -18.24 -1.11
C ASP A 54 16.08 -16.93 -0.32
N ARG A 55 15.77 -15.83 -1.00
CA ARG A 55 15.53 -14.54 -0.34
C ARG A 55 14.31 -14.57 0.58
N ILE A 56 13.23 -15.27 0.19
CA ILE A 56 12.06 -15.45 1.07
C ILE A 56 12.48 -16.18 2.36
N ARG A 57 13.18 -17.31 2.25
CA ARG A 57 13.68 -18.08 3.42
C ARG A 57 14.61 -17.26 4.29
N GLU A 58 15.47 -16.43 3.70
CA GLU A 58 16.40 -15.56 4.43
C GLU A 58 15.65 -14.51 5.28
N ILE A 59 14.60 -13.91 4.71
CA ILE A 59 13.75 -12.91 5.38
C ILE A 59 12.97 -13.58 6.53
N GLU A 60 12.34 -14.73 6.26
CA GLU A 60 11.57 -15.49 7.24
C GLU A 60 12.46 -16.04 8.36
N GLY A 61 13.65 -16.53 8.04
CA GLY A 61 14.64 -16.99 9.01
C GLY A 61 15.15 -15.89 9.94
N ALA A 62 15.08 -14.62 9.51
CA ALA A 62 15.36 -13.45 10.33
C ALA A 62 14.14 -13.00 11.18
N GLY A 63 13.04 -13.75 11.16
CA GLY A 63 11.80 -13.43 11.89
C GLY A 63 10.96 -12.32 11.24
N ALA A 64 11.25 -11.96 10.00
CA ALA A 64 10.49 -10.95 9.25
C ALA A 64 9.56 -11.58 8.22
N GLN A 65 8.52 -10.86 7.81
CA GLN A 65 7.56 -11.33 6.82
C GLN A 65 7.71 -10.58 5.49
N VAL A 66 7.84 -11.32 4.39
CA VAL A 66 7.88 -10.72 3.05
C VAL A 66 6.61 -9.93 2.77
N LEU A 67 6.75 -8.70 2.27
CA LEU A 67 5.61 -7.85 1.92
C LEU A 67 5.27 -8.01 0.44
N VAL A 68 3.97 -8.17 0.15
CA VAL A 68 3.43 -8.18 -1.21
C VAL A 68 2.82 -6.81 -1.51
N SER A 69 3.16 -6.24 -2.66
CA SER A 69 2.60 -4.96 -3.12
C SER A 69 2.07 -5.15 -4.54
N TYR A 70 0.77 -4.99 -4.74
CA TYR A 70 0.19 -4.87 -6.08
C TYR A 70 0.60 -3.51 -6.64
N LEU A 71 1.23 -3.50 -7.82
CA LEU A 71 1.73 -2.28 -8.47
C LEU A 71 0.72 -1.75 -9.47
N VAL A 72 0.14 -2.63 -10.28
CA VAL A 72 -0.90 -2.32 -11.26
C VAL A 72 -1.84 -3.53 -11.36
N GLU A 73 -3.13 -3.26 -11.32
CA GLU A 73 -4.21 -4.26 -11.40
C GLU A 73 -5.07 -4.02 -12.64
N HIS A 74 -5.98 -4.97 -12.93
CA HIS A 74 -6.91 -4.89 -14.07
C HIS A 74 -6.21 -4.78 -15.43
N LEU A 75 -5.28 -5.69 -15.69
CA LEU A 75 -4.52 -5.76 -16.92
C LEU A 75 -4.95 -6.95 -17.79
N THR A 76 -4.81 -6.78 -19.10
CA THR A 76 -4.70 -7.92 -20.03
C THR A 76 -3.34 -8.59 -19.88
N GLU A 77 -3.20 -9.85 -20.33
CA GLU A 77 -1.92 -10.54 -20.25
C GLU A 77 -0.77 -9.80 -20.97
N PRO A 78 -0.96 -9.28 -22.20
CA PRO A 78 0.12 -8.57 -22.89
C PRO A 78 0.54 -7.28 -22.19
N GLU A 79 -0.42 -6.56 -21.59
CA GLU A 79 -0.12 -5.36 -20.80
C GLU A 79 0.70 -5.72 -19.56
N ALA A 80 0.29 -6.74 -18.81
CA ALA A 80 1.01 -7.20 -17.62
C ALA A 80 2.42 -7.71 -17.94
N LEU A 81 2.58 -8.47 -19.03
CA LEU A 81 3.88 -8.95 -19.49
C LEU A 81 4.81 -7.79 -19.84
N ARG A 82 4.29 -6.77 -20.55
CA ARG A 82 5.08 -5.61 -20.94
C ARG A 82 5.47 -4.77 -19.72
N LEU A 83 4.53 -4.50 -18.81
CA LEU A 83 4.81 -3.75 -17.58
C LEU A 83 5.80 -4.47 -16.66
N GLU A 84 5.66 -5.79 -16.49
CA GLU A 84 6.62 -6.62 -15.75
C GLU A 84 8.02 -6.46 -16.35
N ALA A 85 8.14 -6.57 -17.67
CA ALA A 85 9.41 -6.44 -18.36
C ALA A 85 10.05 -5.05 -18.18
N GLU A 86 9.27 -3.98 -18.35
CA GLU A 86 9.75 -2.59 -18.17
C GLU A 86 10.23 -2.34 -16.73
N LEU A 87 9.48 -2.83 -15.73
CA LEU A 87 9.88 -2.68 -14.34
C LEU A 87 11.16 -3.48 -14.02
N ILE A 88 11.27 -4.72 -14.52
CA ILE A 88 12.50 -5.51 -14.34
C ILE A 88 13.70 -4.82 -14.98
N ALA A 89 13.53 -4.26 -16.17
CA ALA A 89 14.59 -3.51 -16.86
C ALA A 89 14.98 -2.24 -16.09
N ALA A 90 14.01 -1.51 -15.53
CA ALA A 90 14.25 -0.28 -14.78
C ALA A 90 14.97 -0.51 -13.43
N PHE A 91 14.60 -1.56 -12.69
CA PHE A 91 15.23 -1.88 -11.39
C PHE A 91 16.51 -2.71 -11.54
N GLY A 92 16.68 -3.39 -12.67
CA GLY A 92 17.78 -4.32 -12.94
C GLY A 92 17.72 -5.58 -12.10
N THR A 93 18.35 -6.64 -12.58
CA THR A 93 18.50 -7.90 -11.85
C THR A 93 19.86 -7.96 -11.16
N GLN A 94 20.02 -8.82 -10.17
CA GLN A 94 21.30 -9.03 -9.49
C GLN A 94 22.43 -9.37 -10.48
N ALA A 95 22.12 -10.08 -11.58
CA ALA A 95 23.07 -10.38 -12.63
C ALA A 95 23.58 -9.12 -13.37
N SER A 96 22.79 -8.06 -13.46
CA SER A 96 23.19 -6.75 -14.01
C SER A 96 23.59 -5.73 -12.95
N GLY A 97 23.80 -6.15 -11.69
CA GLY A 97 24.10 -5.26 -10.57
C GLY A 97 22.89 -4.50 -10.00
N GLY A 98 21.66 -4.87 -10.40
CA GLY A 98 20.41 -4.32 -9.90
C GLY A 98 19.88 -5.02 -8.65
N LEU A 99 18.63 -4.71 -8.30
CA LEU A 99 18.02 -5.10 -7.02
C LEU A 99 17.33 -6.47 -7.06
N LEU A 100 16.85 -6.87 -8.24
CA LEU A 100 15.87 -7.94 -8.34
C LEU A 100 16.51 -9.33 -8.46
N THR A 101 15.92 -10.29 -7.77
CA THR A 101 16.22 -11.73 -7.83
C THR A 101 15.65 -12.41 -9.08
N ASN A 102 14.94 -11.68 -9.93
CA ASN A 102 14.46 -12.15 -11.23
C ASN A 102 15.64 -12.68 -12.07
N THR A 103 15.52 -13.90 -12.61
CA THR A 103 16.60 -14.55 -13.38
C THR A 103 16.76 -13.96 -14.78
N VAL A 104 15.65 -13.54 -15.39
CA VAL A 104 15.64 -13.07 -16.78
C VAL A 104 15.54 -11.55 -16.80
N LEU A 105 16.51 -10.94 -17.48
CA LEU A 105 16.34 -9.60 -18.01
C LEU A 105 15.60 -9.71 -19.34
N PRO A 106 14.45 -9.05 -19.52
CA PRO A 106 13.75 -9.06 -20.78
C PRO A 106 14.65 -8.48 -21.89
N SER A 107 14.95 -9.30 -22.89
CA SER A 107 15.68 -8.87 -24.07
C SER A 107 14.83 -7.88 -24.87
N GLY A 108 15.39 -6.70 -25.19
CA GLY A 108 14.75 -5.72 -26.07
C GLY A 108 14.34 -4.39 -25.42
N LEU A 109 14.53 -4.24 -24.10
CA LEU A 109 14.25 -2.99 -23.37
C LEU A 109 15.51 -2.17 -23.07
N GLY A 110 16.70 -2.77 -23.23
CA GLY A 110 17.99 -2.09 -23.14
C GLY A 110 18.51 -1.69 -24.51
N GLY A 111 18.52 -0.38 -24.79
CA GLY A 111 19.55 0.28 -25.60
C GLY A 111 19.78 -0.15 -27.04
N LYS A 112 18.92 -0.94 -27.68
CA LYS A 112 18.95 -1.03 -29.14
C LYS A 112 18.26 0.21 -29.68
N GLU A 113 19.05 1.22 -30.02
CA GLU A 113 18.63 2.18 -31.05
C GLU A 113 18.02 1.35 -32.18
N ARG A 114 16.71 1.50 -32.40
CA ARG A 114 16.04 0.83 -33.51
C ARG A 114 16.65 1.47 -34.75
N PRO A 115 17.45 0.75 -35.56
CA PRO A 115 18.08 1.36 -36.73
C PRO A 115 16.95 1.87 -37.63
N GLY A 116 16.86 3.19 -37.83
CA GLY A 116 15.79 3.84 -38.60
C GLY A 116 14.76 4.64 -37.81
N LEU A 117 14.80 4.66 -36.47
CA LEU A 117 13.96 5.57 -35.68
C LEU A 117 14.62 6.96 -35.61
N THR A 118 14.15 7.90 -36.43
CA THR A 118 14.59 9.30 -36.35
C THR A 118 13.91 9.97 -35.16
N VAL A 119 14.66 10.27 -34.10
CA VAL A 119 14.18 11.03 -32.95
C VAL A 119 14.36 12.52 -33.26
N PRO A 120 13.31 13.36 -33.17
CA PRO A 120 13.46 14.80 -33.38
C PRO A 120 14.47 15.40 -32.39
N ALA A 121 15.33 16.30 -32.86
CA ALA A 121 16.22 17.05 -31.98
C ALA A 121 15.41 17.77 -30.88
N GLY A 122 15.86 17.68 -29.63
CA GLY A 122 15.14 18.28 -28.49
C GLY A 122 14.10 17.37 -27.83
N ALA A 123 13.72 16.24 -28.44
CA ALA A 123 12.77 15.30 -27.83
C ALA A 123 13.29 14.62 -26.55
N PRO A 124 14.54 14.12 -26.47
CA PRO A 124 15.03 13.49 -25.24
C PRO A 124 15.17 14.51 -24.09
N GLU A 125 15.60 15.74 -24.38
CA GLU A 125 15.71 16.82 -23.39
C GLU A 125 14.33 17.18 -22.84
N LYS A 126 13.31 17.30 -23.70
CA LYS A 126 11.93 17.53 -23.27
C LYS A 126 11.39 16.39 -22.41
N ALA A 127 11.69 15.14 -22.77
CA ALA A 127 11.29 13.97 -21.98
C ALA A 127 11.94 13.96 -20.59
N GLN A 128 13.24 14.32 -20.51
CA GLN A 128 13.95 14.45 -19.24
C GLN A 128 13.32 15.53 -18.36
N VAL A 129 13.03 16.72 -18.90
CA VAL A 129 12.35 17.80 -18.17
C VAL A 129 10.98 17.33 -17.66
N GLY A 130 10.17 16.70 -18.51
CA GLY A 130 8.87 16.17 -18.11
C GLY A 130 8.97 15.12 -17.00
N LEU A 131 9.95 14.21 -17.08
CA LEU A 131 10.19 13.20 -16.06
C LEU A 131 10.61 13.82 -14.72
N THR A 132 11.46 14.85 -14.74
CA THR A 132 11.86 15.56 -13.51
C THR A 132 10.67 16.24 -12.86
N LEU A 133 9.84 16.95 -13.64
CA LEU A 133 8.64 17.61 -13.11
C LEU A 133 7.66 16.62 -12.48
N LEU A 134 7.44 15.47 -13.13
CA LEU A 134 6.59 14.40 -12.59
C LEU A 134 7.16 13.81 -11.30
N LYS A 135 8.47 13.56 -11.27
CA LYS A 135 9.14 13.04 -10.07
C LYS A 135 9.00 14.00 -8.89
N ASP A 136 9.26 15.29 -9.12
CA ASP A 136 9.22 16.30 -8.06
C ASP A 136 7.80 16.45 -7.51
N ALA A 137 6.80 16.54 -8.39
CA ALA A 137 5.40 16.62 -7.98
C ALA A 137 4.94 15.40 -7.14
N VAL A 138 5.36 14.19 -7.52
CA VAL A 138 5.03 12.97 -6.77
C VAL A 138 5.74 12.95 -5.41
N LEU A 139 6.99 13.38 -5.33
CA LEU A 139 7.73 13.43 -4.07
C LEU A 139 7.16 14.48 -3.12
N GLU A 140 6.83 15.66 -3.62
CA GLU A 140 6.16 16.71 -2.84
C GLU A 140 4.81 16.22 -2.30
N PHE A 141 4.02 15.53 -3.14
CA PHE A 141 2.76 14.92 -2.70
C PHE A 141 2.98 13.86 -1.61
N ALA A 142 3.95 12.96 -1.80
CA ALA A 142 4.27 11.90 -0.84
C ALA A 142 4.73 12.45 0.51
N HIS A 143 5.52 13.52 0.52
CA HIS A 143 5.93 14.20 1.75
C HIS A 143 4.78 14.95 2.43
N SER A 144 3.82 15.46 1.65
CA SER A 144 2.65 16.19 2.17
C SER A 144 1.59 15.26 2.80
N GLY A 145 1.49 14.02 2.34
CA GLY A 145 0.55 13.01 2.84
C GLY A 145 0.88 12.38 4.21
N PHE A 146 2.02 12.70 4.80
CA PHE A 146 2.49 12.16 6.09
C PHE A 146 2.46 13.18 7.24
N GLN A 147 1.56 14.16 7.22
CA GLN A 147 1.22 14.89 8.45
C GLN A 147 0.24 14.08 9.31
N PHE A 148 0.77 13.15 10.11
CA PHE A 148 0.04 12.67 11.28
C PHE A 148 -0.27 13.90 12.15
N HIS A 149 -1.54 14.28 12.24
CA HIS A 149 -2.03 15.13 13.31
C HIS A 149 -2.48 14.22 14.46
N PRO A 150 -1.64 13.96 15.48
CA PRO A 150 -2.11 13.26 16.66
C PRO A 150 -2.98 14.22 17.46
N GLY A 151 -4.30 14.13 17.28
CA GLY A 151 -5.25 14.75 18.18
C GLY A 151 -6.35 15.57 17.51
N ALA A 152 -7.33 14.89 16.94
CA ALA A 152 -8.71 15.32 17.09
C ALA A 152 -9.41 14.20 17.85
N LYS A 153 -9.68 14.42 19.14
CA LYS A 153 -10.63 13.59 19.87
C LYS A 153 -11.99 13.90 19.29
N ASP A 154 -12.54 13.01 18.47
CA ASP A 154 -13.95 13.02 18.12
C ASP A 154 -14.76 12.64 19.37
N THR A 155 -14.91 13.58 20.29
CA THR A 155 -16.04 13.58 21.21
C THR A 155 -17.29 13.91 20.41
N PRO A 156 -18.32 13.05 20.40
CA PRO A 156 -19.62 13.42 19.85
C PRO A 156 -20.16 14.59 20.68
N GLN A 157 -20.23 15.78 20.09
CA GLN A 157 -21.04 16.85 20.64
C GLN A 157 -22.49 16.53 20.30
N ASP A 158 -23.12 15.77 21.19
CA ASP A 158 -24.57 15.72 21.29
C ASP A 158 -25.04 17.10 21.78
N SER A 159 -25.45 17.95 20.83
CA SER A 159 -25.94 19.30 21.09
C SER A 159 -27.40 19.44 20.69
N THR A 160 -28.27 18.59 21.23
CA THR A 160 -29.65 18.99 21.50
C THR A 160 -30.31 18.03 22.48
N PHE A 161 -30.92 18.60 23.52
CA PHE A 161 -32.06 18.02 24.25
C PHE A 161 -31.77 17.15 25.50
N ASN A 162 -31.28 17.76 26.59
CA ASN A 162 -32.12 18.08 27.75
C ASN A 162 -31.31 18.77 28.85
N ARG A 163 -31.83 19.88 29.36
CA ARG A 163 -31.39 20.47 30.62
C ARG A 163 -31.79 19.52 31.76
N CYS A 164 -30.84 18.91 32.44
CA CYS A 164 -31.07 18.52 33.83
C CYS A 164 -31.10 19.81 34.66
N PRO A 165 -32.21 20.15 35.34
CA PRO A 165 -32.22 21.28 36.24
C PRO A 165 -31.31 20.94 37.43
N SER A 166 -30.33 21.81 37.65
CA SER A 166 -29.74 21.98 38.97
C SER A 166 -30.85 22.16 40.01
N GLN A 167 -30.77 21.39 41.10
CA GLN A 167 -31.39 21.67 42.39
C GLN A 167 -32.93 21.60 42.43
N VAL A 168 -33.46 20.41 42.71
CA VAL A 168 -34.67 20.29 43.53
C VAL A 168 -34.23 19.78 44.89
N LEU A 169 -34.17 20.70 45.87
CA LEU A 169 -34.13 20.34 47.28
C LEU A 169 -35.36 19.46 47.57
N ALA A 170 -35.16 18.27 48.14
CA ALA A 170 -36.26 17.54 48.76
C ALA A 170 -36.81 18.39 49.92
N PRO A 171 -38.14 18.51 50.08
CA PRO A 171 -38.71 19.14 51.27
C PRO A 171 -38.34 18.32 52.52
N LEU A 172 -37.91 19.02 53.56
CA LEU A 172 -37.68 18.46 54.88
C LEU A 172 -39.04 18.04 55.48
N ASP A 173 -39.10 16.83 56.02
CA ASP A 173 -40.12 16.44 56.98
C ASP A 173 -39.93 17.21 58.30
N SER A 174 -41.00 17.35 59.07
CA SER A 174 -41.06 18.19 60.28
C SER A 174 -40.12 17.78 61.43
N GLU A 175 -39.26 16.78 61.22
CA GLU A 175 -38.29 16.28 62.22
C GLU A 175 -36.84 16.21 61.70
N GLY A 176 -36.54 16.69 60.48
CA GLY A 176 -35.18 17.11 60.11
C GLY A 176 -34.10 16.02 59.95
N LEU A 177 -34.42 14.80 59.51
CA LEU A 177 -33.42 13.73 59.29
C LEU A 177 -33.42 13.20 57.85
N ARG A 178 -32.24 13.21 57.18
CA ARG A 178 -32.09 12.75 55.78
C ARG A 178 -32.19 11.22 55.69
N LYS A 179 -33.16 10.70 54.93
CA LYS A 179 -33.20 9.27 54.55
C LYS A 179 -32.01 8.92 53.66
N THR A 180 -31.21 7.93 54.08
CA THR A 180 -30.15 7.32 53.27
C THR A 180 -30.79 6.37 52.24
N PHE A 181 -30.48 6.56 50.96
CA PHE A 181 -30.93 5.68 49.88
C PHE A 181 -29.90 4.55 49.67
N ASN A 182 -30.36 3.29 49.63
CA ASN A 182 -29.52 2.10 49.50
C ASN A 182 -29.54 1.60 48.02
N PRO A 183 -28.39 1.45 47.33
CA PRO A 183 -28.39 1.25 45.88
C PRO A 183 -28.24 -0.23 45.46
N SER A 184 -29.05 -1.16 46.00
CA SER A 184 -28.97 -2.60 45.66
C SER A 184 -30.18 -3.18 44.90
N GLU A 185 -31.00 -2.36 44.26
CA GLU A 185 -32.19 -2.84 43.50
C GLU A 185 -32.14 -2.56 42.00
N PHE A 186 -30.95 -2.60 41.39
CA PHE A 186 -30.84 -2.68 39.93
C PHE A 186 -29.72 -3.66 39.52
N CYS A 187 -30.11 -4.91 39.28
CA CYS A 187 -29.54 -5.86 38.32
C CYS A 187 -30.65 -6.79 37.85
#